data_AF-A0A2L2WV14-F1
#
_entry.id   AF-A0A2L2WV14-F1
#
_cell.length_a   1.000
_cell.length_b   1.000
_cell.length_c   1.000
_cell.angle_alpha   90.00
_cell.angle_beta   90.00
_cell.angle_gamma   90.00
#
_symmetry.space_group_name_H-M   'P 1'
#
loop_
_entity.id
_entity.type
_entity.pdbx_description
1 polymer ?
#
loop_
_entity_poly.entity_id
_entity_poly.type
_entity_poly.pdbx_seq_one_letter_code
_entity_poly.pdbx_strand_id
1 'polypeptide(L)'
;MNTLTFPIGCSQIIFHKQAPLYIPELNVTQDKLTVSGQVNFSSHLYADGNTEMIVVVFHPHAMSMFLNMPTSLFYNQEVSGYSLENKSLNELATRIF
;
A
#
# COMPACT_ATOMS: atom_id res chain seq x y z
N MET A 1 -6.00 -8.13 14.28
CA MET A 1 -5.03 -7.11 14.79
C MET A 1 -5.72 -5.75 14.83
N ASN A 2 -5.39 -4.89 15.80
CA ASN A 2 -5.75 -3.46 15.83
C ASN A 2 -4.54 -2.68 16.34
N THR A 3 -3.97 -1.79 15.52
CA THR A 3 -2.74 -1.08 15.86
C THR A 3 -2.75 0.33 15.30
N LEU A 4 -2.43 1.31 16.14
CA LEU A 4 -2.23 2.70 15.72
C LEU A 4 -0.84 2.86 15.11
N THR A 5 -0.78 3.41 13.91
CA THR A 5 0.47 3.74 13.21
C THR A 5 0.62 5.23 13.00
N PHE A 6 1.87 5.70 12.93
CA PHE A 6 2.22 7.11 12.71
C PHE A 6 2.88 7.28 11.35
N PRO A 7 2.67 8.43 10.68
CA PRO A 7 3.21 8.68 9.35
C PRO A 7 4.74 8.72 9.38
N ILE A 8 5.37 7.94 8.50
CA ILE A 8 6.83 7.88 8.36
C ILE A 8 7.37 8.75 7.21
N GLY A 9 6.48 9.40 6.44
CA GLY A 9 6.86 10.22 5.28
C GLY A 9 7.27 9.43 4.03
N CYS A 10 7.09 8.11 4.02
CA CYS A 10 7.44 7.23 2.91
C CYS A 10 6.18 6.71 2.21
N SER A 11 6.33 6.35 0.92
CA SER A 11 5.31 5.60 0.17
C SER A 11 5.70 4.12 0.12
N GLN A 12 4.71 3.26 -0.07
CA GLN A 12 4.88 1.81 0.03
C GLN A 12 4.13 1.09 -1.09
N ILE A 13 4.67 -0.03 -1.54
CA ILE A 13 3.92 -1.04 -2.28
C ILE A 13 3.79 -2.26 -1.38
N ILE A 14 2.57 -2.72 -1.19
CA ILE A 14 2.22 -3.79 -0.25
C ILE A 14 1.61 -4.94 -1.03
N PHE A 15 2.10 -6.15 -0.78
CA PHE A 15 1.55 -7.39 -1.29
C PHE A 15 0.99 -8.20 -0.11
N HIS A 16 -0.34 -8.32 0.00
CA HIS A 16 -1.00 -9.11 1.03
C HIS A 16 -1.20 -10.55 0.57
N LYS A 17 -0.46 -11.49 1.19
CA LYS A 17 -0.58 -12.93 0.92
C LYS A 17 -1.78 -13.56 1.63
N GLN A 18 -2.19 -12.99 2.76
CA GLN A 18 -3.37 -13.40 3.53
C GLN A 18 -4.36 -12.23 3.66
N ALA A 19 -5.03 -12.07 4.81
CA ALA A 19 -6.04 -11.04 5.00
C ALA A 19 -5.43 -9.63 4.80
N PRO A 20 -5.99 -8.79 3.89
CA PRO A 20 -5.57 -7.41 3.73
C PRO A 20 -5.89 -6.56 4.96
N LEU A 21 -5.27 -5.39 5.05
CA LEU A 21 -5.54 -4.45 6.13
C LEU A 21 -6.74 -3.56 5.81
N TYR A 22 -7.50 -3.22 6.84
CA TYR A 22 -8.54 -2.20 6.80
C TYR A 22 -8.09 -0.94 7.55
N ILE A 23 -8.30 0.22 6.93
CA ILE A 23 -7.92 1.53 7.43
C ILE A 23 -9.20 2.37 7.58
N PRO A 24 -9.72 2.56 8.80
CA PRO A 24 -11.00 3.24 9.01
C PRO A 24 -10.92 4.74 8.75
N GLU A 25 -9.77 5.39 8.94
CA GLU A 25 -9.60 6.82 8.66
C GLU A 25 -9.79 7.16 7.17
N LEU A 26 -9.54 6.18 6.30
CA LEU A 26 -9.82 6.28 4.86
C LEU A 26 -11.09 5.53 4.45
N ASN A 27 -11.68 4.75 5.36
CA ASN A 27 -12.73 3.78 5.10
C ASN A 27 -12.42 2.86 3.91
N VAL A 28 -11.19 2.33 3.88
CA VAL A 28 -10.67 1.50 2.78
C VAL A 28 -10.11 0.20 3.32
N THR A 29 -10.47 -0.90 2.68
CA THR A 29 -9.73 -2.17 2.78
C THR A 29 -8.73 -2.22 1.64
N GLN A 30 -7.46 -2.47 1.96
CA GLN A 30 -6.41 -2.61 0.96
C GLN A 30 -6.68 -3.82 0.06
N ASP A 31 -6.26 -3.72 -1.20
CA ASP A 31 -6.27 -4.84 -2.14
C ASP A 31 -5.10 -5.79 -1.87
N LYS A 32 -5.10 -6.95 -2.52
CA LYS A 32 -3.93 -7.86 -2.45
C LYS A 32 -2.63 -7.19 -2.90
N LEU A 33 -2.71 -6.29 -3.86
CA LEU A 33 -1.61 -5.43 -4.29
C LEU A 33 -2.07 -3.98 -4.08
N THR A 34 -1.39 -3.25 -3.21
CA THR A 34 -1.73 -1.87 -2.87
C THR A 34 -0.52 -0.96 -2.97
N VAL A 35 -0.75 0.24 -3.50
CA VAL A 35 0.15 1.38 -3.40
C VAL A 35 -0.38 2.29 -2.30
N SER A 36 0.32 2.30 -1.18
CA SER A 36 0.07 3.21 -0.06
C SER A 36 0.92 4.44 -0.25
N GLY A 37 0.29 5.58 -0.49
CA GLY A 37 1.02 6.83 -0.65
C GLY A 37 1.50 7.39 0.69
N GLN A 38 2.20 8.52 0.62
CA GLN A 38 2.56 9.23 1.84
C GLN A 38 1.29 9.72 2.53
N VAL A 39 1.19 9.46 3.84
CA VAL A 39 0.11 9.95 4.70
C VAL A 39 0.60 11.08 5.63
N ASN A 40 -0.29 11.98 6.02
CA ASN A 40 -0.03 13.05 6.99
C ASN A 40 -0.81 12.93 8.31
N PHE A 41 -1.46 11.80 8.54
CA PHE A 41 -2.23 11.52 9.74
C PHE A 41 -1.85 10.15 10.32
N SER A 42 -2.09 9.97 11.61
CA SER A 42 -2.02 8.65 12.24
C SER A 42 -3.28 7.86 11.88
N SER A 43 -3.12 6.56 11.66
CA SER A 43 -4.21 5.68 11.23
C SER A 43 -4.22 4.38 12.03
N HIS A 44 -5.39 3.83 12.26
CA HIS A 44 -5.53 2.48 12.80
C HIS A 44 -5.45 1.46 11.67
N LEU A 45 -4.71 0.38 11.88
CA LEU A 45 -4.66 -0.76 10.99
C LEU A 45 -5.41 -1.92 11.63
N TYR A 46 -6.45 -2.38 10.95
CA TYR A 46 -7.23 -3.55 11.32
C TYR A 46 -6.90 -4.71 10.40
N ALA A 47 -6.80 -5.91 10.95
CA ALA A 47 -6.73 -7.15 10.17
C ALA A 47 -7.69 -8.18 10.74
N ASP A 48 -8.52 -8.75 9.86
CA ASP A 48 -9.47 -9.80 10.19
C ASP A 48 -8.86 -11.17 9.92
N GLY A 49 -8.10 -11.67 10.91
CA GLY A 49 -7.39 -12.94 10.85
C GLY A 49 -5.87 -12.78 10.74
N ASN A 50 -5.22 -13.76 10.13
CA ASN A 50 -3.78 -13.78 9.96
C ASN A 50 -3.33 -12.80 8.85
N THR A 51 -2.30 -12.01 9.15
CA THR A 51 -1.69 -11.08 8.21
C THR A 51 -0.32 -11.60 7.81
N GLU A 52 -0.14 -11.84 6.52
CA GLU A 52 1.15 -12.09 5.91
C GLU A 52 1.28 -11.15 4.71
N MET A 53 2.32 -10.32 4.70
CA MET A 53 2.51 -9.32 3.67
C MET A 53 3.99 -9.06 3.38
N ILE A 54 4.28 -8.66 2.14
CA ILE A 54 5.58 -8.13 1.74
C ILE A 54 5.38 -6.62 1.52
N VAL A 55 6.17 -5.80 2.22
CA VAL A 55 6.11 -4.34 2.10
C VAL A 55 7.42 -3.83 1.50
N VAL A 56 7.31 -3.14 0.37
CA VAL A 56 8.41 -2.39 -0.24
C VAL A 56 8.26 -0.93 0.16
N VAL A 57 9.15 -0.45 1.03
CA VAL A 57 9.15 0.94 1.48
C VAL A 57 10.11 1.76 0.61
N PHE A 58 9.59 2.79 -0.04
CA PHE A 58 10.37 3.70 -0.86
C PHE A 58 10.82 4.90 -0.02
N HIS A 59 12.10 5.29 -0.18
CA HIS A 59 12.53 6.60 0.28
C HIS A 59 11.70 7.70 -0.40
N PRO A 60 11.52 8.87 0.25
CA PRO A 60 10.79 9.98 -0.35
C PRO A 60 11.22 10.23 -1.80
N HIS A 61 10.24 10.41 -2.68
CA HIS A 61 10.41 10.60 -4.14
C HIS A 61 10.94 9.40 -4.95
N ALA A 62 11.39 8.31 -4.35
CA ALA A 62 11.89 7.16 -5.13
C ALA A 62 10.76 6.42 -5.88
N MET A 63 9.55 6.40 -5.31
CA MET A 63 8.41 5.71 -5.92
C MET A 63 7.98 6.33 -7.25
N SER A 64 8.12 7.65 -7.44
CA SER A 64 7.73 8.28 -8.70
C SER A 64 8.62 7.85 -9.86
N MET A 65 9.91 7.65 -9.61
CA MET A 65 10.84 7.09 -10.59
C MET A 65 10.51 5.63 -10.89
N PHE A 66 10.15 4.85 -9.87
CA PHE A 66 9.82 3.43 -10.04
C PHE A 66 8.53 3.22 -10.84
N LEU A 67 7.48 4.00 -10.57
CA LEU A 67 6.17 3.88 -11.23
C LEU A 67 6.03 4.75 -12.47
N ASN A 68 7.00 5.63 -12.74
CA ASN A 68 6.91 6.69 -13.77
C ASN A 68 5.64 7.55 -13.61
N MET A 69 5.27 7.89 -12.37
CA MET A 69 4.08 8.67 -12.03
C MET A 69 4.35 9.65 -10.86
N PRO A 70 3.70 10.83 -10.81
CA PRO A 70 3.85 11.73 -9.67
C PRO A 70 3.36 11.10 -8.36
N THR A 71 4.15 11.18 -7.28
CA THR A 71 3.75 10.65 -5.96
C THR A 71 2.54 11.40 -5.36
N SER A 72 2.28 12.63 -5.81
CA SER A 72 1.12 13.42 -5.38
C SER A 72 -0.22 12.78 -5.74
N LEU A 73 -0.26 11.90 -6.75
CA LEU A 73 -1.47 11.14 -7.10
C LEU A 73 -1.88 10.14 -6.01
N PHE A 74 -0.93 9.73 -5.16
CA PHE A 74 -1.15 8.75 -4.10
C PHE A 74 -1.24 9.39 -2.71
N TYR A 75 -1.08 10.71 -2.60
CA TYR A 75 -1.02 11.38 -1.30
C TYR A 75 -2.32 11.18 -0.50
N ASN A 76 -2.19 10.70 0.74
CA ASN A 76 -3.31 10.31 1.60
C ASN A 76 -4.26 9.28 0.98
N GLN A 77 -3.76 8.41 0.10
CA GLN A 77 -4.56 7.39 -0.57
C GLN A 77 -3.94 6.00 -0.47
N GLU A 78 -4.84 5.03 -0.44
CA GLU A 78 -4.58 3.61 -0.62
C GLU A 78 -5.16 3.22 -1.97
N VAL A 79 -4.29 2.97 -2.94
CA VAL A 79 -4.68 2.74 -4.33
C VAL A 79 -4.40 1.29 -4.68
N SER A 80 -5.35 0.63 -5.34
CA SER A 80 -5.10 -0.69 -5.92
C SER A 80 -3.93 -0.64 -6.88
N GLY A 81 -2.89 -1.43 -6.68
CA GLY A 81 -1.77 -1.45 -7.61
C GLY A 81 -2.15 -2.08 -8.96
N TYR A 82 -3.26 -2.83 -9.02
CA TYR A 82 -3.83 -3.31 -10.28
C TYR A 82 -4.36 -2.17 -11.16
N SER A 83 -4.87 -1.10 -10.55
CA SER A 83 -5.36 0.10 -11.26
C SER A 83 -4.26 0.88 -11.96
N LEU A 84 -2.99 0.57 -11.70
CA LEU A 84 -1.85 1.19 -12.39
C LEU A 84 -1.59 0.60 -13.77
N GLU A 85 -2.27 -0.51 -14.12
CA GLU A 85 -2.11 -1.24 -15.39
C GLU A 85 -0.65 -1.60 -15.71
N ASN A 86 0.20 -1.69 -14.68
CA ASN A 86 1.60 -2.03 -14.80
C ASN A 86 1.76 -3.56 -14.91
N LYS A 87 2.02 -4.04 -16.13
CA LYS A 87 2.14 -5.48 -16.43
C LYS A 87 3.17 -6.19 -15.54
N SER A 88 4.37 -5.62 -15.40
CA SER A 88 5.44 -6.22 -14.61
C SER A 88 5.09 -6.32 -13.13
N LEU A 89 4.38 -5.31 -12.59
CA LEU A 89 3.92 -5.32 -11.20
C LEU A 89 2.82 -6.36 -10.97
N ASN A 90 1.89 -6.48 -11.93
CA ASN A 90 0.83 -7.48 -11.88
C ASN A 90 1.40 -8.91 -11.98
N GLU A 91 2.37 -9.14 -12.88
CA GLU A 91 3.08 -10.42 -12.99
C GLU A 91 3.85 -10.76 -11.69
N LEU A 92 4.50 -9.77 -11.08
CA LEU A 92 5.16 -9.95 -9.78
C LEU A 92 4.14 -10.34 -8.69
N ALA A 93 3.00 -9.66 -8.63
CA ALA A 93 1.93 -9.98 -7.70
C ALA A 93 1.42 -11.42 -7.91
N THR A 94 1.20 -11.85 -9.15
CA THR A 94 0.82 -13.24 -9.47
C THR A 94 1.85 -14.27 -9.02
N ARG A 95 3.15 -13.94 -8.94
CA ARG A 95 4.20 -14.84 -8.45
C ARG A 95 4.30 -14.89 -6.92
N ILE A 96 3.77 -13.89 -6.22
CA ILE A 96 3.80 -13.80 -4.76
C ILE A 96 2.64 -14.59 -4.12
N PHE A 97 1.48 -14.61 -4.79
CA PHE A 97 0.27 -15.30 -4.36
C PHE A 97 0.23 -16.75 -4.83
#